data_AF-A0A0Q0PHM2-F1
#
_entry.id   AF-A0A0Q0PHM2-F1
#
_cell.length_a   1.000
_cell.length_b   1.000
_cell.length_c   1.000
_cell.angle_alpha   90.00
_cell.angle_beta   90.00
_cell.angle_gamma   90.00
#
_symmetry.space_group_name_H-M   'P 1'
#
loop_
_entity.id
_entity.type
_entity.pdbx_description
1 polymer ?
#
loop_
_entity_poly.entity_id
_entity_poly.type
_entity_poly.pdbx_seq_one_letter_code
_entity_poly.pdbx_strand_id
1 'polypeptide(L)'
;MLMLAERLDKLDICLCSLLKNIENMHFDEAVANTKQIEKLLEQCFASSDMSNTDVSRLESILNDFNNLITKVASLKADTAKSLGTHLKTQKKLDIYKSIK
;
A
#
# COMPACT_ATOMS: atom_id res chain seq x y z
N MET A 1 -20.12 17.90 -8.29
CA MET A 1 -19.32 16.85 -8.97
C MET A 1 -17.90 17.40 -9.05
N LEU A 2 -16.90 16.75 -8.43
CA LEU A 2 -15.51 17.24 -8.47
C LEU A 2 -14.98 17.18 -9.91
N MET A 3 -14.19 18.17 -10.33
CA MET A 3 -13.50 18.13 -11.62
C MET A 3 -12.45 17.01 -11.62
N LEU A 4 -12.13 16.44 -12.78
CA LEU A 4 -11.16 15.34 -12.91
C LEU A 4 -9.82 15.69 -12.25
N ALA A 5 -9.32 16.90 -12.47
CA ALA A 5 -8.08 17.39 -11.85
C ALA A 5 -8.12 17.33 -10.31
N GLU A 6 -9.22 17.73 -9.68
CA GLU A 6 -9.37 17.67 -8.22
C GLU A 6 -9.42 16.22 -7.70
N ARG A 7 -9.89 15.27 -8.52
CA ARG A 7 -9.87 13.83 -8.18
C ARG A 7 -8.45 13.27 -8.27
N LEU A 8 -7.68 13.70 -9.26
CA LEU A 8 -6.26 13.34 -9.38
C LEU A 8 -5.43 13.92 -8.23
N ASP A 9 -5.69 15.16 -7.81
CA ASP A 9 -5.02 15.74 -6.64
C ASP A 9 -5.34 14.97 -5.36
N LYS A 10 -6.60 14.53 -5.19
CA LYS A 10 -6.98 13.66 -4.07
C LYS A 10 -6.33 12.30 -4.14
N LEU A 11 -6.17 11.74 -5.34
CA LEU A 11 -5.51 10.47 -5.57
C LEU A 11 -4.03 10.54 -5.15
N ASP A 12 -3.33 11.62 -5.52
CA ASP A 12 -1.94 11.87 -5.10
C ASP A 12 -1.82 11.95 -3.57
N ILE A 13 -2.71 12.69 -2.90
CA ILE A 13 -2.74 12.78 -1.43
C ILE A 13 -2.94 11.40 -0.80
N CYS A 14 -3.89 10.61 -1.33
CA CYS A 14 -4.18 9.27 -0.82
C CYS A 14 -2.99 8.32 -1.02
N LEU A 15 -2.28 8.44 -2.14
CA LEU A 15 -1.05 7.72 -2.44
C LEU A 15 0.07 8.06 -1.48
N CYS A 16 0.35 9.35 -1.24
CA CYS A 16 1.34 9.77 -0.25
C CYS A 16 1.00 9.25 1.15
N SER A 17 -0.28 9.29 1.53
CA SER A 17 -0.72 8.74 2.82
C SER A 17 -0.59 7.22 2.87
N LEU A 18 -0.85 6.51 1.77
CA LEU A 18 -0.68 5.06 1.70
C LEU A 18 0.80 4.67 1.87
N LEU A 19 1.70 5.37 1.19
CA LEU A 19 3.15 5.18 1.33
C LEU A 19 3.59 5.36 2.79
N LYS A 20 3.15 6.45 3.42
CA LYS A 20 3.46 6.73 4.82
C LYS A 20 2.91 5.67 5.77
N ASN A 21 1.69 5.18 5.55
CA ASN A 21 1.11 4.14 6.40
C ASN A 21 1.87 2.81 6.27
N ILE A 22 2.29 2.45 5.06
CA ILE A 22 3.10 1.23 4.81
C ILE A 22 4.48 1.34 5.47
N GLU A 23 5.13 2.50 5.36
CA GLU A 23 6.45 2.74 5.99
C GLU A 23 6.40 2.66 7.51
N ASN A 24 5.31 3.12 8.12
CA ASN A 24 5.10 3.08 9.56
C ASN A 24 4.43 1.78 10.06
N MET A 25 4.25 0.78 9.18
CA MET A 25 3.57 -0.48 9.49
C MET A 25 2.12 -0.33 9.99
N HIS A 26 1.47 0.79 9.68
CA HIS A 26 0.07 1.07 9.96
C HIS A 26 -0.82 0.39 8.89
N PHE A 27 -0.84 -0.94 8.90
CA PHE A 27 -1.43 -1.72 7.81
C PHE A 27 -2.96 -1.61 7.71
N ASP A 28 -3.66 -1.42 8.82
CA ASP A 28 -5.12 -1.26 8.81
C ASP A 28 -5.51 0.05 8.11
N GLU A 29 -4.81 1.14 8.42
CA GLU A 29 -4.96 2.43 7.74
C GLU A 29 -4.51 2.35 6.29
N ALA A 30 -3.46 1.60 5.98
CA ALA A 30 -3.05 1.35 4.59
C ALA A 30 -4.15 0.65 3.79
N VAL A 31 -4.83 -0.34 4.37
CA VAL A 31 -5.97 -1.04 3.73
C VAL A 31 -7.19 -0.13 3.57
N ALA A 32 -7.45 0.77 4.51
CA ALA A 32 -8.50 1.78 4.34
C ALA A 32 -8.16 2.75 3.19
N ASN A 33 -6.91 3.19 3.10
CA ASN A 33 -6.44 4.05 2.02
C ASN A 33 -6.56 3.40 0.63
N THR A 34 -6.24 2.12 0.49
CA THR A 34 -6.36 1.44 -0.82
C THR A 34 -7.80 1.39 -1.32
N LYS A 35 -8.78 1.16 -0.44
CA LYS A 35 -10.21 1.22 -0.79
C LYS A 35 -10.64 2.63 -1.23
N GLN A 36 -10.11 3.65 -0.57
CA GLN A 36 -10.39 5.04 -0.96
C GLN A 36 -9.80 5.39 -2.33
N ILE A 37 -8.57 4.92 -2.60
CA ILE A 37 -7.90 5.04 -3.88
C ILE A 37 -8.69 4.36 -4.99
N GLU A 38 -9.15 3.12 -4.78
CA GLU A 38 -9.95 2.36 -5.74
C GLU A 38 -11.20 3.15 -6.15
N LYS A 39 -11.95 3.67 -5.17
CA LYS A 39 -13.12 4.51 -5.42
C LYS A 39 -12.79 5.80 -6.18
N LEU A 40 -11.64 6.42 -5.91
CA LEU A 40 -11.20 7.63 -6.63
C LEU A 40 -10.82 7.31 -8.08
N LEU A 41 -10.15 6.18 -8.32
CA LEU A 41 -9.79 5.72 -9.66
C LEU A 41 -11.05 5.43 -10.49
N GLU A 42 -12.02 4.71 -9.94
CA GLU A 42 -13.32 4.47 -10.59
C GLU A 42 -13.98 5.79 -11.00
N GLN A 43 -13.94 6.80 -10.11
CA GLN A 43 -14.47 8.12 -10.41
C GLN A 43 -13.65 8.86 -11.48
N CYS A 44 -12.33 8.76 -11.48
CA CYS A 44 -11.50 9.36 -12.52
C CYS A 44 -11.86 8.79 -13.90
N PHE A 45 -11.90 7.46 -14.03
CA PHE A 45 -12.20 6.76 -15.28
C PHE A 45 -13.66 6.83 -15.73
N ALA A 46 -14.59 7.21 -14.85
CA ALA A 46 -15.98 7.50 -15.22
C ALA A 46 -16.15 8.84 -15.95
N SER A 47 -15.10 9.66 -16.08
CA SER A 47 -15.14 10.95 -16.79
C SER A 47 -14.94 10.75 -18.29
N SER A 48 -15.77 11.38 -19.12
CA SER A 48 -15.76 11.20 -20.59
C SER A 48 -14.58 11.86 -21.29
N ASP A 49 -14.00 12.90 -20.68
CA ASP A 49 -12.94 13.71 -21.27
C ASP A 49 -11.72 13.74 -20.34
N MET A 50 -10.61 13.15 -20.79
CA MET A 50 -9.30 13.27 -20.16
C MET A 50 -8.38 14.05 -21.09
N SER A 51 -7.70 15.06 -20.55
CA SER A 51 -6.63 15.71 -21.30
C SER A 51 -5.39 14.82 -21.36
N ASN A 52 -4.48 15.06 -22.30
CA ASN A 52 -3.18 14.37 -22.33
C ASN A 52 -2.39 14.56 -21.02
N THR A 53 -2.56 15.71 -20.35
CA THR A 53 -1.93 15.98 -19.05
C THR A 53 -2.49 15.08 -17.95
N ASP A 54 -3.80 14.85 -17.94
CA ASP A 54 -4.45 13.93 -16.99
C ASP A 54 -3.99 12.49 -17.22
N VAL A 55 -3.87 12.08 -18.48
CA VAL A 55 -3.35 10.75 -18.86
C VAL A 55 -1.91 10.57 -18.38
N SER A 56 -1.01 11.53 -18.64
CA SER A 56 0.37 11.45 -18.16
C SER A 56 0.49 11.42 -16.63
N ARG A 57 -0.40 12.11 -15.89
CA ARG A 57 -0.47 11.99 -14.42
C ARG A 57 -0.87 10.58 -14.00
N LEU A 58 -1.89 10.00 -14.64
CA LEU A 58 -2.33 8.63 -14.35
C LEU A 58 -1.23 7.59 -14.64
N GLU A 59 -0.45 7.78 -15.70
CA GLU A 59 0.73 6.94 -16.01
C GLU A 59 1.80 7.04 -14.91
N SER A 60 2.09 8.25 -14.43
CA SER A 60 3.01 8.45 -13.30
C SER A 60 2.51 7.75 -12.03
N ILE A 61 1.21 7.89 -11.74
CA ILE A 61 0.56 7.25 -10.60
C ILE A 61 0.64 5.72 -10.70
N LEU A 62 0.43 5.16 -11.89
CA LEU A 62 0.58 3.72 -12.12
C LEU A 62 2.00 3.25 -11.83
N ASN A 63 3.01 4.03 -12.24
CA ASN A 63 4.40 3.72 -11.93
C ASN A 63 4.68 3.74 -10.41
N ASP A 64 4.12 4.70 -9.69
CA ASP A 64 4.23 4.76 -8.22
C ASP A 64 3.57 3.55 -7.54
N PHE A 65 2.42 3.08 -8.04
CA PHE A 65 1.80 1.83 -7.58
C PHE A 65 2.70 0.62 -7.80
N ASN A 66 3.32 0.49 -8.98
CA ASN A 66 4.23 -0.63 -9.27
C ASN A 66 5.44 -0.65 -8.32
N ASN A 67 6.01 0.52 -8.05
CA ASN A 67 7.08 0.67 -7.06
C ASN A 67 6.61 0.26 -5.66
N LEU A 68 5.40 0.68 -5.28
CA LEU A 68 4.81 0.34 -3.99
C LEU A 68 4.56 -1.17 -3.85
N ILE A 69 4.04 -1.83 -4.87
CA ILE A 69 3.83 -3.29 -4.88
C ILE A 69 5.14 -4.02 -4.61
N THR A 70 6.22 -3.58 -5.26
CA THR A 70 7.56 -4.14 -5.05
C THR A 70 8.03 -3.96 -3.61
N LYS A 71 7.82 -2.77 -3.02
CA LYS A 71 8.17 -2.48 -1.62
C LYS A 71 7.37 -3.32 -0.63
N VAL A 72 6.06 -3.45 -0.83
CA VAL A 72 5.18 -4.27 0.01
C VAL A 72 5.55 -5.76 -0.09
N ALA A 73 5.91 -6.25 -1.28
CA ALA A 73 6.37 -7.62 -1.46
C ALA A 73 7.66 -7.89 -0.66
N SER A 74 8.61 -6.95 -0.67
CA SER A 74 9.82 -7.04 0.17
C SER A 74 9.47 -7.09 1.65
N LEU A 75 8.64 -6.15 2.12
CA LEU A 75 8.22 -6.08 3.53
C LEU A 75 7.52 -7.37 3.99
N LYS A 76 6.70 -7.97 3.13
CA LYS A 76 6.04 -9.26 3.38
C LYS A 76 7.08 -10.38 3.57
N ALA A 77 8.08 -10.45 2.71
CA ALA A 77 9.13 -11.47 2.80
C ALA A 77 9.96 -11.31 4.09
N ASP A 78 10.32 -10.08 4.44
CA ASP A 78 11.07 -9.76 5.67
C ASP A 78 10.27 -10.10 6.92
N THR A 79 8.98 -9.75 6.94
CA THR A 79 8.06 -10.07 8.04
C THR A 79 7.92 -11.59 8.22
N ALA A 80 7.75 -12.35 7.13
CA ALA A 80 7.65 -13.80 7.19
C ALA A 80 8.94 -14.45 7.73
N LYS A 81 10.11 -13.95 7.32
CA LYS A 81 11.41 -14.41 7.81
C LYS A 81 11.58 -14.12 9.31
N SER A 82 11.20 -12.92 9.75
CA SER A 82 11.23 -12.53 11.16
C SER A 82 10.34 -13.45 12.00
N LEU A 83 9.08 -13.64 11.59
CA LEU A 83 8.12 -14.53 12.26
C LEU A 83 8.66 -15.97 12.36
N GLY A 84 9.22 -16.52 11.28
CA GLY A 84 9.81 -17.85 11.29
C GLY A 84 10.98 -17.98 12.27
N THR A 85 11.76 -16.92 12.45
CA THR A 85 12.86 -16.87 13.42
C THR A 85 12.32 -16.83 14.85
N HIS A 86 11.31 -15.99 15.12
CA HIS A 86 10.65 -15.92 16.41
C HIS A 86 10.03 -17.25 16.83
N LEU A 87 9.28 -17.92 15.95
CA LEU A 87 8.67 -19.23 16.23
C LEU A 87 9.71 -20.32 16.53
N LYS A 88 10.83 -20.35 15.78
CA LYS A 88 11.94 -21.27 16.06
C LYS A 88 12.56 -21.01 17.44
N THR A 89 12.76 -19.75 17.80
CA THR A 89 13.30 -19.36 19.10
C THR A 89 12.34 -19.74 20.23
N GLN A 90 11.04 -19.48 20.07
CA GLN A 90 10.02 -19.88 21.04
C GLN A 90 10.01 -21.39 21.26
N LYS A 91 10.03 -22.19 20.18
CA LYS A 91 10.11 -23.65 20.27
C LYS A 91 11.34 -24.12 21.05
N LYS A 92 12.51 -23.50 20.86
CA LYS A 92 13.72 -23.82 21.64
C LYS A 92 13.51 -23.52 23.12
N LEU A 93 12.95 -22.36 23.45
CA LEU A 93 12.67 -21.96 24.84
C LEU A 93 11.70 -22.93 25.53
N ASP A 94 10.67 -23.39 24.83
CA ASP A 94 9.70 -24.33 25.37
C ASP A 94 10.35 -25.69 25.70
N ILE A 95 11.21 -26.20 24.80
CA ILE A 95 12.00 -27.42 25.06
C ILE A 95 12.91 -27.25 26.29
N TYR A 96 13.60 -26.12 26.42
CA TYR A 96 14.45 -25.88 27.58
C TYR A 96 13.66 -25.84 28.90
N LYS A 97 12.43 -25.29 28.88
CA LYS A 97 11.56 -25.25 30.06
C LYS A 97 11.00 -26.62 30.43
N SER A 98 10.80 -27.52 29.47
CA SER A 98 10.24 -28.87 29.70
C SER A 98 11.26 -29.91 30.19
N ILE A 99 12.55 -29.58 30.26
CA ILE A 99 13.62 -30.47 30.76
C ILE A 99 13.85 -30.29 32.29
N LYS A 100 12.99 -29.53 32.96
CA LYS A 100 12.90 -29.50 34.44
C LYS A 100 11.96 -30.58 34.95
#